data_AF-A0A972RCX7-F1
#
_entry.id   AF-A0A972RCX7-F1
#
_cell.length_a   1.000
_cell.length_b   1.000
_cell.length_c   1.000
_cell.angle_alpha   90.00
_cell.angle_beta   90.00
_cell.angle_gamma   90.00
#
_symmetry.space_group_name_H-M   'P 1'
#
loop_
_entity.id
_entity.type
_entity.pdbx_description
1 polymer ?
#
loop_
_entity_poly.entity_id
_entity_poly.type
_entity_poly.pdbx_seq_one_letter_code
_entity_poly.pdbx_strand_id
1 'polypeptide(L)'
;MLRGPAIPELKDVADDALTADDGPWRMCRSDETEFAGLLFLLPLIDELAIIAEIGADPQLNQRPLRWWLNQLARRWVSGDDPVVCTFCGLLPNDDWPWQEEPPIDESERQVIEQWSQRLIDCLHKRLMWPPMADERLIDRVIRRHARIEAEPGWFVILFSLGQISTDIRRAALDLDPGYLPWLGVVVTFRYE
;
A
#
# COMPACT_ATOMS: atom_id res chain seq x y z
N MET A 1 -49.18 -20.67 50.40
CA MET A 1 -47.80 -21.20 50.28
C MET A 1 -47.80 -22.26 49.18
N LEU A 2 -47.38 -21.90 47.97
CA LEU A 2 -47.18 -22.84 46.86
C LEU A 2 -45.78 -22.53 46.29
N ARG A 3 -44.88 -23.49 46.45
CA ARG A 3 -43.47 -23.44 46.04
C ARG A 3 -43.39 -23.45 44.51
N GLY A 4 -42.66 -22.48 43.93
CA GLY A 4 -42.32 -22.47 42.51
C GLY A 4 -41.37 -23.62 42.14
N PRO A 5 -41.28 -23.98 40.84
CA PRO A 5 -40.45 -25.09 40.39
C PRO A 5 -38.96 -24.77 40.55
N ALA A 6 -38.18 -25.82 40.85
CA ALA A 6 -36.75 -25.76 41.11
C ALA A 6 -35.95 -25.32 39.88
N ILE A 7 -35.03 -24.36 40.08
CA ILE A 7 -34.00 -23.98 39.11
C ILE A 7 -32.93 -25.09 39.12
N PRO A 8 -32.51 -25.67 37.97
CA PRO A 8 -31.38 -26.58 37.95
C PRO A 8 -30.08 -25.81 38.19
N GLU A 9 -29.28 -26.29 39.13
CA GLU A 9 -27.91 -25.83 39.38
C GLU A 9 -27.06 -25.93 38.10
N LEU A 10 -26.62 -24.78 37.59
CA LEU A 10 -25.54 -24.70 36.61
C LEU A 10 -24.24 -25.04 37.33
N LYS A 11 -23.77 -26.27 37.12
CA LYS A 11 -22.44 -26.72 37.52
C LYS A 11 -21.39 -25.82 36.89
N ASP A 12 -20.43 -25.41 37.72
CA ASP A 12 -19.13 -24.89 37.32
C ASP A 12 -18.54 -25.75 36.19
N VAL A 13 -18.51 -25.18 34.98
CA VAL A 13 -17.63 -25.67 33.93
C VAL A 13 -16.36 -24.85 34.05
N ALA A 14 -15.37 -25.48 34.68
CA ALA A 14 -14.02 -25.00 34.76
C ALA A 14 -13.47 -24.69 33.36
N ASP A 15 -12.91 -23.49 33.24
CA ASP A 15 -11.62 -23.16 32.65
C ASP A 15 -10.87 -24.35 32.01
N ASP A 16 -11.21 -24.66 30.77
CA ASP A 16 -10.39 -25.52 29.91
C ASP A 16 -10.53 -25.04 28.46
N ALA A 17 -9.44 -24.44 27.97
CA ALA A 17 -9.06 -24.32 26.58
C ALA A 17 -10.05 -23.60 25.62
N LEU A 18 -9.98 -22.26 25.62
CA LEU A 18 -10.12 -21.49 24.37
C LEU A 18 -8.93 -21.83 23.45
N THR A 19 -8.94 -23.02 22.85
CA THR A 19 -8.17 -23.25 21.63
C THR A 19 -8.74 -22.30 20.59
N ALA A 20 -7.88 -21.43 20.06
CA ALA A 20 -8.17 -20.49 18.98
C ALA A 20 -8.84 -21.24 17.81
N ASP A 21 -10.17 -21.15 17.77
CA ASP A 21 -11.01 -21.75 16.75
C ASP A 21 -11.01 -20.84 15.52
N ASP A 22 -10.72 -21.44 14.37
CA ASP A 22 -10.44 -20.82 13.09
C ASP A 22 -11.71 -20.18 12.48
N GLY A 23 -11.87 -18.86 12.68
CA GLY A 23 -12.90 -18.08 12.00
C GLY A 23 -12.63 -17.84 10.49
N PRO A 24 -13.62 -17.39 9.71
CA PRO A 24 -13.53 -17.18 8.25
C PRO A 24 -12.57 -16.05 7.79
N TRP A 25 -11.77 -15.49 8.70
CA TRP A 25 -10.88 -14.34 8.49
C TRP A 25 -9.47 -14.70 8.01
N ARG A 26 -9.27 -15.92 7.48
CA ARG A 26 -7.97 -16.46 7.03
C ARG A 26 -7.37 -15.81 5.76
N MET A 27 -7.86 -14.65 5.31
CA MET A 27 -7.34 -13.97 4.11
C MET A 27 -6.52 -12.71 4.40
N CYS A 28 -6.48 -12.24 5.65
CA CYS A 28 -5.58 -11.16 6.02
C CYS A 28 -4.14 -11.65 5.97
N ARG A 29 -3.35 -11.07 5.07
CA ARG A 29 -1.90 -11.26 5.02
C ARG A 29 -1.24 -10.06 5.67
N SER A 30 -0.22 -10.35 6.48
CA SER A 30 0.59 -9.33 7.12
C SER A 30 2.05 -9.51 6.73
N ASP A 31 2.72 -8.41 6.43
CA ASP A 31 4.17 -8.41 6.24
C ASP A 31 4.79 -7.06 6.62
N GLU A 32 6.08 -7.07 6.92
CA GLU A 32 6.86 -5.86 7.23
C GLU A 32 7.52 -5.31 5.98
N THR A 33 7.61 -3.99 5.87
CA THR A 33 8.30 -3.31 4.77
C THR A 33 9.19 -2.21 5.32
N GLU A 34 10.32 -1.96 4.64
CA GLU A 34 11.17 -0.80 4.90
C GLU A 34 10.79 0.44 4.07
N PHE A 35 9.81 0.29 3.17
CA PHE A 35 9.52 1.25 2.11
C PHE A 35 8.04 1.66 2.04
N ALA A 36 7.29 1.59 3.15
CA ALA A 36 5.86 1.89 3.18
C ALA A 36 5.49 3.31 2.71
N GLY A 37 6.43 4.26 2.77
CA GLY A 37 6.21 5.60 2.24
C GLY A 37 6.03 5.65 0.71
N LEU A 38 6.33 4.56 -0.01
CA LEU A 38 5.97 4.40 -1.42
C LEU A 38 4.46 4.59 -1.65
N LEU A 39 3.63 4.14 -0.69
CA LEU A 39 2.18 4.23 -0.80
C LEU A 39 1.65 5.68 -0.69
N PHE A 40 2.47 6.62 -0.18
CA PHE A 40 2.16 8.05 -0.22
C PHE A 40 2.13 8.63 -1.64
N LEU A 41 2.66 7.90 -2.62
CA LEU A 41 2.64 8.33 -4.02
C LEU A 41 1.33 7.97 -4.71
N LEU A 42 0.49 7.09 -4.15
CA LEU A 42 -0.78 6.67 -4.78
C LEU A 42 -1.72 7.84 -5.06
N PRO A 43 -1.95 8.80 -4.12
CA PRO A 43 -2.75 9.99 -4.43
C PRO A 43 -2.10 10.88 -5.49
N LEU A 44 -0.76 10.94 -5.54
CA LEU A 44 -0.05 11.75 -6.54
C LEU A 44 -0.16 11.16 -7.95
N ILE A 45 -0.23 9.84 -8.07
CA ILE A 45 -0.45 9.17 -9.37
C ILE A 45 -1.79 9.58 -9.98
N ASP A 46 -2.82 9.67 -9.14
CA ASP A 46 -4.16 10.11 -9.56
C ASP A 46 -4.17 11.62 -9.90
N GLU A 47 -3.59 12.45 -9.04
CA GLU A 47 -3.51 13.90 -9.23
C GLU A 47 -2.71 14.29 -10.47
N LEU A 48 -1.62 13.58 -10.76
CA LEU A 48 -0.83 13.78 -11.97
C LEU A 48 -1.49 13.15 -13.20
N ALA A 49 -2.69 12.56 -13.08
CA ALA A 49 -3.43 11.95 -14.17
C ALA A 49 -2.66 10.85 -14.93
N ILE A 50 -1.72 10.17 -14.26
CA ILE A 50 -0.91 9.09 -14.86
C ILE A 50 -1.82 7.94 -15.30
N ILE A 51 -2.83 7.61 -14.49
CA ILE A 51 -3.81 6.56 -14.83
C ILE A 51 -4.61 6.94 -16.08
N ALA A 52 -5.04 8.20 -16.18
CA ALA A 52 -5.79 8.68 -17.33
C ALA A 52 -4.93 8.68 -18.62
N GLU A 53 -3.63 9.00 -18.49
CA GLU A 53 -2.66 8.92 -19.58
C GLU A 53 -2.52 7.49 -20.11
N ILE A 54 -2.36 6.50 -19.23
CA ILE A 54 -2.30 5.07 -19.60
C ILE A 54 -3.57 4.63 -20.34
N GLY A 55 -4.74 5.03 -19.82
CA GLY A 55 -6.02 4.65 -20.43
C GLY A 55 -6.30 5.33 -21.78
N ALA A 56 -5.74 6.52 -22.01
CA ALA A 56 -5.96 7.31 -23.22
C ALA A 56 -4.99 6.96 -24.36
N ASP A 57 -3.78 6.50 -24.06
CA ASP A 57 -2.77 6.16 -25.05
C ASP A 57 -2.89 4.67 -25.49
N PRO A 58 -3.20 4.40 -26.78
CA PRO A 58 -3.30 3.03 -27.29
C PRO A 58 -2.01 2.21 -27.22
N GLN A 59 -0.84 2.84 -27.11
CA GLN A 59 0.43 2.14 -26.93
C GLN A 59 0.61 1.72 -25.47
N LEU A 60 0.31 2.61 -24.53
CA LEU A 60 0.45 2.32 -23.09
C LEU A 60 -0.58 1.30 -22.60
N ASN A 61 -1.79 1.34 -23.15
CA ASN A 61 -2.88 0.42 -22.79
C ASN A 61 -2.68 -1.01 -23.32
N GLN A 62 -1.58 -1.30 -24.01
CA GLN A 62 -1.21 -2.67 -24.38
C GLN A 62 -0.70 -3.48 -23.19
N ARG A 63 -0.20 -2.79 -22.15
CA ARG A 63 0.28 -3.40 -20.91
C ARG A 63 -0.75 -3.23 -19.79
N PRO A 64 -0.88 -4.20 -18.87
CA PRO A 64 -1.73 -4.03 -17.69
C PRO A 64 -1.30 -2.84 -16.82
N LEU A 65 -2.25 -2.10 -16.25
CA LEU A 65 -1.95 -0.99 -15.33
C LEU A 65 -1.00 -1.40 -14.19
N ARG A 66 -1.25 -2.57 -13.58
CA ARG A 66 -0.44 -3.09 -12.48
C ARG A 66 1.01 -3.36 -12.88
N TRP A 67 1.26 -3.67 -14.15
CA TRP A 67 2.61 -3.79 -14.69
C TRP A 67 3.32 -2.43 -14.69
N TRP A 68 2.66 -1.36 -15.17
CA TRP A 68 3.22 0.00 -15.13
C TRP A 68 3.55 0.47 -13.71
N LEU A 69 2.63 0.24 -12.76
CA LEU A 69 2.85 0.55 -11.35
C LEU A 69 4.04 -0.23 -10.78
N ASN A 70 4.20 -1.49 -11.18
CA ASN A 70 5.36 -2.28 -10.75
C ASN A 70 6.67 -1.71 -11.27
N GLN A 71 6.74 -1.41 -12.57
CA GLN A 71 7.97 -0.87 -13.15
C GLN A 71 8.33 0.48 -12.52
N LEU A 72 7.33 1.30 -12.21
CA LEU A 72 7.51 2.56 -11.50
C LEU A 72 8.03 2.32 -10.07
N ALA A 73 7.40 1.44 -9.28
CA ALA A 73 7.85 1.12 -7.93
C ALA A 73 9.28 0.55 -7.88
N ARG A 74 9.62 -0.31 -8.85
CA ARG A 74 10.97 -0.90 -8.98
C ARG A 74 12.06 0.13 -9.34
N ARG A 75 11.72 1.38 -9.69
CA ARG A 75 12.71 2.46 -9.82
C ARG A 75 13.37 2.81 -8.48
N TRP A 76 12.64 2.65 -7.37
CA TRP A 76 13.08 3.11 -6.06
C TRP A 76 13.16 2.01 -5.02
N VAL A 77 12.39 0.95 -5.17
CA VAL A 77 12.41 -0.21 -4.27
C VAL A 77 13.10 -1.37 -4.96
N SER A 78 14.24 -1.77 -4.42
CA SER A 78 15.00 -2.94 -4.88
C SER A 78 14.58 -4.21 -4.14
N GLY A 79 14.71 -5.36 -4.80
CA GLY A 79 14.41 -6.67 -4.20
C GLY A 79 12.92 -7.00 -4.24
N ASP A 80 12.51 -7.84 -3.30
CA ASP A 80 11.17 -8.41 -3.21
C ASP A 80 10.38 -7.85 -2.02
N ASP A 81 10.59 -6.57 -1.68
CA ASP A 81 9.87 -5.93 -0.58
C ASP A 81 8.34 -5.93 -0.84
N PRO A 82 7.51 -6.33 0.15
CA PRO A 82 6.08 -6.53 -0.03
C PRO A 82 5.30 -5.24 -0.38
N VAL A 83 5.87 -4.06 -0.15
CA VAL A 83 5.22 -2.79 -0.53
C VAL A 83 5.02 -2.70 -2.05
N VAL A 84 5.89 -3.34 -2.85
CA VAL A 84 5.79 -3.27 -4.31
C VAL A 84 4.53 -3.99 -4.79
N CYS A 85 4.19 -5.14 -4.20
CA CYS A 85 2.93 -5.84 -4.47
C CYS A 85 1.73 -4.98 -4.05
N THR A 86 1.79 -4.41 -2.85
CA THR A 86 0.72 -3.58 -2.28
C THR A 86 0.45 -2.33 -3.13
N PHE A 87 1.51 -1.67 -3.59
CA PHE A 87 1.43 -0.52 -4.51
C PHE A 87 0.77 -0.88 -5.85
N CYS A 88 0.89 -2.14 -6.28
CA CYS A 88 0.23 -2.67 -7.48
C CYS A 88 -1.18 -3.23 -7.20
N GLY A 89 -1.73 -3.09 -5.99
CA GLY A 89 -3.06 -3.60 -5.65
C GLY A 89 -3.12 -5.10 -5.43
N LEU A 90 -1.98 -5.74 -5.14
CA LEU A 90 -1.86 -7.17 -4.81
C LEU A 90 -1.63 -7.35 -3.31
N LEU A 91 -1.90 -8.55 -2.79
CA LEU A 91 -1.56 -8.87 -1.41
C LEU A 91 -0.03 -8.98 -1.27
N PRO A 92 0.52 -8.76 -0.06
CA PRO A 92 1.91 -9.07 0.25
C PRO A 92 2.27 -10.50 -0.19
N ASN A 93 3.42 -10.63 -0.86
CA ASN A 93 3.97 -11.87 -1.39
C ASN A 93 3.06 -12.63 -2.38
N ASP A 94 2.07 -11.97 -2.98
CA ASP A 94 1.38 -12.54 -4.13
C ASP A 94 2.34 -12.75 -5.30
N ASP A 95 2.12 -13.83 -6.04
CA ASP A 95 2.78 -14.05 -7.32
C ASP A 95 2.44 -12.91 -8.28
N TRP A 96 3.42 -12.51 -9.06
CA TRP A 96 3.28 -11.44 -10.04
C TRP A 96 2.58 -12.01 -11.27
N PRO A 97 1.34 -11.63 -11.60
CA PRO A 97 0.63 -12.23 -12.73
C PRO A 97 1.22 -11.84 -14.09
N TRP A 98 2.24 -10.98 -14.12
CA TRP A 98 2.94 -10.51 -15.32
C TRP A 98 4.42 -10.94 -15.38
N GLN A 99 4.79 -12.05 -14.73
CA GLN A 99 6.16 -12.60 -14.86
C GLN A 99 6.53 -12.97 -16.30
N GLU A 100 5.52 -13.30 -17.12
CA GLU A 100 5.71 -13.71 -18.51
C GLU A 100 5.71 -12.53 -19.51
N GLU A 101 5.47 -11.30 -19.04
CA GLU A 101 5.50 -10.14 -19.91
C GLU A 101 6.91 -9.87 -20.45
N PRO A 102 7.04 -9.46 -21.74
CA PRO A 102 8.31 -9.05 -22.31
C PRO A 102 9.02 -7.99 -21.46
N PRO A 103 10.37 -8.00 -21.41
CA PRO A 103 11.13 -7.00 -20.70
C PRO A 103 10.81 -5.60 -21.23
N ILE A 104 10.99 -4.61 -20.35
CA ILE A 104 10.74 -3.21 -20.69
C ILE A 104 11.60 -2.76 -21.87
N ASP A 105 10.97 -2.12 -22.85
CA ASP A 105 11.67 -1.50 -23.98
C ASP A 105 12.13 -0.06 -23.67
N GLU A 106 12.83 0.56 -24.63
CA GLU A 106 13.38 1.90 -24.43
C GLU A 106 12.30 3.00 -24.38
N SER A 107 11.21 2.84 -25.14
CA SER A 107 10.11 3.80 -25.13
C SER A 107 9.32 3.73 -23.83
N GLU A 108 9.02 2.52 -23.35
CA GLU A 108 8.39 2.27 -22.05
C GLU A 108 9.28 2.80 -20.91
N ARG A 109 10.61 2.63 -21.00
CA ARG A 109 11.57 3.18 -20.03
C ARG A 109 11.51 4.70 -19.96
N GLN A 110 11.42 5.38 -21.10
CA GLN A 110 11.32 6.85 -21.15
C GLN A 110 10.03 7.36 -20.52
N VAL A 111 8.91 6.66 -20.73
CA VAL A 111 7.62 6.99 -20.12
C VAL A 111 7.71 6.90 -18.59
N ILE A 112 8.30 5.81 -18.07
CA ILE A 112 8.48 5.64 -16.63
C ILE A 112 9.41 6.70 -16.04
N GLU A 113 10.47 7.06 -16.74
CA GLU A 113 11.38 8.12 -16.30
C GLU A 113 10.66 9.47 -16.22
N GLN A 114 9.80 9.77 -17.20
CA GLN A 114 8.98 10.98 -17.18
C GLN A 114 8.00 11.00 -16.01
N TRP A 115 7.29 9.90 -15.75
CA TRP A 115 6.37 9.79 -14.60
C TRP A 115 7.12 9.89 -13.27
N SER A 116 8.27 9.23 -13.17
CA SER A 116 9.17 9.31 -12.01
C SER A 116 9.56 10.76 -11.73
N GLN A 117 10.01 11.49 -12.75
CA GLN A 117 10.41 12.88 -12.59
C GLN A 117 9.23 13.77 -12.18
N ARG A 118 8.04 13.57 -12.77
CA ARG A 118 6.83 14.33 -12.42
C ARG A 118 6.43 14.14 -10.96
N LEU A 119 6.55 12.91 -10.44
CA LEU A 119 6.30 12.61 -9.03
C LEU A 119 7.33 13.30 -8.14
N ILE A 120 8.61 13.23 -8.49
CA ILE A 120 9.71 13.87 -7.75
C ILE A 120 9.56 15.39 -7.73
N ASP A 121 9.25 16.01 -8.87
CA ASP A 121 8.97 17.44 -8.97
C ASP A 121 7.79 17.87 -8.09
N CYS A 122 6.75 17.02 -8.02
CA CYS A 122 5.60 17.25 -7.14
C CYS A 122 6.01 17.16 -5.66
N LEU A 123 6.84 16.19 -5.29
CA LEU A 123 7.37 16.05 -3.92
C LEU A 123 8.21 17.26 -3.51
N HIS A 124 9.11 17.75 -4.38
CA HIS A 124 9.88 18.97 -4.14
C HIS A 124 8.98 20.16 -3.82
N LYS A 125 7.92 20.36 -4.63
CA LYS A 125 6.96 21.46 -4.47
C LYS A 125 6.18 21.36 -3.16
N ARG A 126 5.73 20.16 -2.76
CA ARG A 126 4.88 19.95 -1.58
C ARG A 126 5.65 19.99 -0.27
N LEU A 127 6.82 19.35 -0.23
CA LEU A 127 7.59 19.22 1.01
C LEU A 127 8.32 20.51 1.36
N MET A 128 8.68 21.32 0.36
CA MET A 128 9.43 22.56 0.52
C MET A 128 10.71 22.37 1.38
N TRP A 129 11.31 21.18 1.31
CA TRP A 129 12.57 20.91 1.96
C TRP A 129 13.70 21.71 1.29
N PRO A 130 14.84 21.92 1.99
CA PRO A 130 16.01 22.47 1.36
C PRO A 130 16.41 21.67 0.11
N PRO A 131 16.93 22.33 -0.94
CA PRO A 131 17.34 21.65 -2.17
C PRO A 131 18.22 20.44 -1.88
N MET A 132 17.82 19.29 -2.41
CA MET A 132 18.56 18.04 -2.32
C MET A 132 18.43 17.26 -3.63
N ALA A 133 19.34 16.31 -3.84
CA ALA A 133 19.28 15.42 -4.99
C ALA A 133 17.98 14.59 -4.97
N ASP A 134 17.46 14.31 -6.16
CA ASP A 134 16.18 13.63 -6.36
C ASP A 134 16.16 12.23 -5.73
N GLU A 135 17.26 11.49 -5.82
CA GLU A 135 17.41 10.17 -5.21
C GLU A 135 17.31 10.23 -3.69
N ARG A 136 17.85 11.30 -3.08
CA ARG A 136 17.79 11.49 -1.63
C ARG A 136 16.41 11.96 -1.19
N LEU A 137 15.73 12.77 -2.01
CA LEU A 137 14.36 13.20 -1.73
C LEU A 137 13.44 11.99 -1.69
N ILE A 138 13.43 11.19 -2.76
CA ILE A 138 12.53 10.06 -2.88
C ILE A 138 12.84 9.00 -1.82
N ASP A 139 14.11 8.65 -1.60
CA ASP A 139 14.53 7.71 -0.54
C ASP A 139 14.02 8.17 0.84
N ARG A 140 14.17 9.46 1.17
CA ARG A 140 13.70 10.00 2.46
C ARG A 140 12.18 9.99 2.61
N VAL A 141 11.43 10.04 1.50
CA VAL A 141 9.96 9.95 1.53
C VAL A 141 9.53 8.49 1.69
N ILE A 142 10.09 7.58 0.88
CA ILE A 142 9.59 6.21 0.79
C ILE A 142 10.11 5.30 1.89
N ARG A 143 11.35 5.52 2.38
CA ARG A 143 12.04 4.64 3.32
C ARG A 143 11.48 4.81 4.73
N ARG A 144 10.38 4.12 4.98
CA ARG A 144 9.59 4.14 6.22
C ARG A 144 9.20 2.73 6.57
N HIS A 145 9.69 2.29 7.72
CA HIS A 145 9.34 0.98 8.26
C HIS A 145 7.87 0.96 8.69
N ALA A 146 7.12 -0.06 8.27
CA ALA A 146 5.74 -0.27 8.67
C ALA A 146 5.31 -1.73 8.45
N ARG A 147 4.21 -2.11 9.12
CA ARG A 147 3.51 -3.36 8.85
C ARG A 147 2.37 -3.11 7.86
N ILE A 148 2.26 -3.95 6.85
CA ILE A 148 1.15 -3.97 5.89
C ILE A 148 0.20 -5.07 6.33
N GLU A 149 -1.06 -4.72 6.64
CA GLU A 149 -2.16 -5.66 6.83
C GLU A 149 -3.09 -5.57 5.62
N ALA A 150 -3.19 -6.65 4.86
CA ALA A 150 -3.85 -6.66 3.56
C ALA A 150 -4.88 -7.78 3.44
N GLU A 151 -6.07 -7.42 3.01
CA GLU A 151 -7.14 -8.30 2.58
C GLU A 151 -7.54 -7.95 1.14
N PRO A 152 -8.22 -8.86 0.40
CA PRO A 152 -8.70 -8.55 -0.93
C PRO A 152 -9.56 -7.27 -0.94
N GLY A 153 -9.05 -6.22 -1.61
CA GLY A 153 -9.73 -4.93 -1.70
C GLY A 153 -9.49 -3.96 -0.54
N TRP A 154 -8.68 -4.31 0.47
CA TRP A 154 -8.48 -3.48 1.65
C TRP A 154 -7.08 -3.58 2.22
N PHE A 155 -6.36 -2.46 2.31
CA PHE A 155 -5.01 -2.37 2.87
C PHE A 155 -4.97 -1.36 4.03
N VAL A 156 -4.39 -1.80 5.14
CA VAL A 156 -4.07 -0.98 6.31
C VAL A 156 -2.56 -0.97 6.48
N ILE A 157 -1.98 0.23 6.49
CA ILE A 157 -0.53 0.41 6.69
C ILE A 157 -0.32 0.96 8.09
N LEU A 158 0.32 0.16 8.93
CA LEU A 158 0.55 0.43 10.34
C LEU A 158 1.96 0.96 10.52
N PHE A 159 2.07 2.28 10.59
CA PHE A 159 3.30 2.96 10.94
C PHE A 159 3.45 3.03 12.46
N SER A 160 4.68 2.93 12.97
CA SER A 160 4.92 3.30 14.36
C SER A 160 4.82 4.81 14.56
N LEU A 161 4.47 5.27 15.76
CA LEU A 161 4.49 6.71 16.09
C LEU A 161 5.82 7.40 15.77
N GLY A 162 6.94 6.67 15.82
CA GLY A 162 8.27 7.18 15.47
C GLY A 162 8.43 7.53 13.98
N GLN A 163 7.55 7.03 13.11
CA GLN A 163 7.54 7.34 11.68
C GLN A 163 6.78 8.63 11.34
N ILE A 164 6.12 9.27 12.30
CA ILE A 164 5.43 10.54 12.05
C ILE A 164 6.43 11.59 11.59
N SER A 165 6.12 12.24 10.47
CA SER A 165 6.85 13.40 9.98
C SER A 165 5.90 14.56 9.78
N THR A 166 6.14 15.66 10.50
CA THR A 166 5.32 16.87 10.41
C THR A 166 5.37 17.49 9.01
N ASP A 167 6.48 17.36 8.29
CA ASP A 167 6.58 17.84 6.91
C ASP A 167 5.73 17.01 5.95
N ILE A 168 5.75 15.67 6.07
CA ILE A 168 4.88 14.76 5.29
C ILE A 168 3.41 15.06 5.58
N ARG A 169 3.06 15.23 6.86
CA ARG A 169 1.69 15.57 7.29
C ARG A 169 1.22 16.91 6.78
N ARG A 170 2.07 17.95 6.85
CA ARG A 170 1.77 19.28 6.30
C ARG A 170 1.61 19.23 4.79
N ALA A 171 2.37 18.39 4.10
CA ALA A 171 2.26 18.13 2.67
C ALA A 171 1.06 17.23 2.30
N ALA A 172 0.27 16.79 3.30
CA ALA A 172 -0.90 15.93 3.14
C ALA A 172 -0.59 14.59 2.42
N LEU A 173 0.65 14.11 2.51
CA LEU A 173 1.09 12.88 1.83
C LEU A 173 0.69 11.60 2.58
N ASP A 174 0.53 11.68 3.90
CA ASP A 174 0.13 10.57 4.76
C ASP A 174 -1.34 10.67 5.24
N LEU A 175 -2.19 11.37 4.46
CA LEU A 175 -3.63 11.29 4.64
C LEU A 175 -4.16 10.02 4.00
N ASP A 176 -5.21 9.44 4.59
CA ASP A 176 -5.87 8.25 4.04
C ASP A 176 -6.30 8.49 2.58
N PRO A 177 -5.77 7.71 1.62
CA PRO A 177 -6.22 7.80 0.24
C PRO A 177 -7.68 7.37 0.07
N GLY A 178 -8.19 6.53 0.98
CA GLY A 178 -9.53 5.97 0.89
C GLY A 178 -9.63 4.95 -0.25
N TYR A 179 -10.77 4.92 -0.94
CA TYR A 179 -10.99 4.02 -2.06
C TYR A 179 -10.31 4.53 -3.34
N LEU A 180 -9.40 3.74 -3.89
CA LEU A 180 -8.73 3.99 -5.17
C LEU A 180 -9.42 3.17 -6.28
N PRO A 181 -10.34 3.77 -7.06
CA PRO A 181 -11.17 3.01 -8.01
C PRO A 181 -10.36 2.32 -9.11
N TRP A 182 -9.25 2.94 -9.54
CA TRP A 182 -8.35 2.37 -10.55
C TRP A 182 -7.53 1.19 -10.05
N LEU A 183 -7.35 1.06 -8.73
CA LEU A 183 -6.65 -0.07 -8.11
C LEU A 183 -7.62 -1.14 -7.59
N GLY A 184 -8.87 -0.74 -7.32
CA GLY A 184 -9.90 -1.60 -6.75
C GLY A 184 -9.70 -1.88 -5.27
N VAL A 185 -8.97 -1.02 -4.55
CA VAL A 185 -8.63 -1.23 -3.13
C VAL A 185 -8.90 0.02 -2.31
N VAL A 186 -9.20 -0.17 -1.03
CA VAL A 186 -9.17 0.89 -0.01
C VAL A 186 -7.80 0.90 0.66
N VAL A 187 -7.19 2.07 0.80
CA VAL A 187 -5.92 2.23 1.52
C VAL A 187 -6.14 3.16 2.72
N THR A 188 -5.65 2.74 3.88
CA THR A 188 -5.69 3.53 5.13
C THR A 188 -4.32 3.51 5.79
N PHE A 189 -3.88 4.66 6.31
CA PHE A 189 -2.66 4.82 7.09
C PHE A 189 -3.02 4.98 8.56
N ARG A 190 -2.40 4.17 9.43
CA ARG A 190 -2.54 4.28 10.88
C ARG A 190 -1.19 4.46 11.52
N TYR A 191 -1.20 5.17 12.65
CA TYR A 191 -0.02 5.40 13.48
C TYR A 191 -0.31 4.88 14.88
N GLU A 192 0.47 3.89 15.32
CA GLU A 192 0.29 3.17 16.59
C GLU A 192 1.56 3.20 17.46
#